data_AF-A0A350Y5I4-F1
#
_entry.id   AF-A0A350Y5I4-F1
#
_cell.length_a   1.000
_cell.length_b   1.000
_cell.length_c   1.000
_cell.angle_alpha   90.00
_cell.angle_beta   90.00
_cell.angle_gamma   90.00
#
_symmetry.space_group_name_H-M   'P 1'
#
loop_
_entity.id
_entity.type
_entity.pdbx_description
1 polymer ?
#
loop_
_entity_poly.entity_id
_entity_poly.type
_entity_poly.pdbx_seq_one_letter_code
_entity_poly.pdbx_strand_id
1 'polypeptide(L)'
;MKLKTSQILFTLILLIFPLSCAASNKGRICQYNPDSGKPNPLGMRSFITIKEEEGTTTFTYEQFPSTVAENITIATQRELTFHNTPLDTARVILLQNKNYYSELVGYDDPEGFAPVNEVLSCE
;
A
#
# COMPACT_ATOMS: atom_id res chain seq x y z
N MET A 1 18.36 -53.06 -51.91
CA MET A 1 18.22 -51.70 -51.32
C MET A 1 17.26 -51.80 -50.13
N LYS A 2 17.56 -51.11 -49.03
CA LYS A 2 17.16 -51.41 -47.63
C LYS A 2 15.66 -51.28 -47.32
N LEU A 3 15.17 -52.16 -46.42
CA LEU A 3 13.98 -51.97 -45.58
C LEU A 3 14.12 -50.72 -44.68
N LYS A 4 12.99 -50.07 -44.34
CA LYS A 4 12.49 -49.98 -42.94
C LYS A 4 11.16 -49.22 -42.83
N THR A 5 10.19 -49.92 -42.27
CA THR A 5 9.06 -49.44 -41.46
C THR A 5 9.56 -48.60 -40.27
N SER A 6 8.89 -47.49 -39.95
CA SER A 6 8.95 -46.90 -38.62
C SER A 6 7.63 -46.19 -38.27
N GLN A 7 6.84 -46.87 -37.45
CA GLN A 7 5.96 -46.24 -36.46
C GLN A 7 6.79 -45.33 -35.55
N ILE A 8 6.16 -44.32 -34.93
CA ILE A 8 6.50 -43.54 -33.72
C ILE A 8 5.76 -42.19 -33.91
N LEU A 9 5.00 -41.60 -33.00
CA LEU A 9 4.54 -41.95 -31.66
C LEU A 9 3.62 -40.78 -31.26
N PHE A 10 2.46 -41.09 -30.67
CA PHE A 10 1.64 -40.15 -29.91
C PHE A 10 2.52 -39.24 -29.01
N THR A 11 2.47 -37.92 -29.17
CA THR A 11 3.02 -36.97 -28.19
C THR A 11 1.99 -35.88 -27.97
N LEU A 12 1.08 -36.12 -27.03
CA LEU A 12 1.11 -35.58 -25.67
C LEU A 12 0.69 -34.10 -25.64
N ILE A 13 -0.60 -33.95 -25.37
CA ILE A 13 -1.27 -32.78 -24.83
C ILE A 13 -0.39 -32.18 -23.71
N LEU A 14 0.30 -31.08 -23.99
CA LEU A 14 0.72 -30.13 -22.96
C LEU A 14 -0.16 -28.90 -23.13
N LEU A 15 -1.35 -28.98 -22.54
CA LEU A 15 -2.10 -27.79 -22.13
C LEU A 15 -1.20 -27.05 -21.13
N ILE A 16 -0.40 -26.13 -21.64
CA ILE A 16 0.30 -25.11 -20.85
C ILE A 16 -0.81 -24.18 -20.36
N PHE A 17 -1.53 -24.61 -19.32
CA PHE A 17 -2.25 -23.68 -18.47
C PHE A 17 -1.16 -22.86 -17.76
N PRO A 18 -1.03 -21.55 -18.01
CA PRO A 18 -0.33 -20.73 -17.05
C PRO A 18 -1.17 -20.82 -15.78
N LEU A 19 -0.68 -21.61 -14.82
CA LEU A 19 -1.05 -21.45 -13.42
C LEU A 19 -0.68 -20.01 -13.07
N SER A 20 -1.61 -19.10 -13.32
CA SER A 20 -1.63 -17.81 -12.68
C SER A 20 -1.77 -18.14 -11.22
N CYS A 21 -0.64 -18.19 -10.52
CA CYS A 21 -0.59 -18.03 -9.09
C CYS A 21 -1.28 -16.69 -8.81
N ALA A 22 -2.60 -16.71 -8.62
CA ALA A 22 -3.27 -15.68 -7.88
C ALA A 22 -2.70 -15.81 -6.48
N ALA A 23 -1.58 -15.13 -6.24
CA ALA A 23 -1.06 -14.93 -4.91
C ALA A 23 -2.23 -14.32 -4.14
N SER A 24 -2.77 -15.08 -3.19
CA SER A 24 -3.77 -14.58 -2.27
C SER A 24 -3.04 -13.52 -1.45
N ASN A 25 -3.08 -12.27 -1.93
CA ASN A 25 -2.60 -11.14 -1.18
C ASN A 25 -3.65 -10.90 -0.11
N LYS A 26 -3.49 -11.58 1.03
CA LYS A 26 -4.20 -11.19 2.24
C LYS A 26 -3.90 -9.70 2.42
N GLY A 27 -4.96 -8.88 2.43
CA GLY A 27 -4.80 -7.44 2.58
C GLY A 27 -3.94 -7.12 3.80
N ARG A 28 -3.07 -6.14 3.66
CA ARG A 28 -2.13 -5.70 4.70
C ARG A 28 -2.57 -4.36 5.24
N ILE A 29 -2.38 -4.14 6.53
CA ILE A 29 -2.63 -2.84 7.16
C ILE A 29 -1.34 -2.38 7.83
N CYS A 30 -0.91 -1.15 7.57
CA CYS A 30 0.21 -0.52 8.26
C CYS A 30 -0.26 0.70 9.04
N GLN A 31 0.17 0.80 10.29
CA GLN A 31 -0.17 1.91 11.19
C GLN A 31 1.04 2.27 12.06
N TYR A 32 0.96 3.40 12.75
CA TYR A 32 1.98 3.84 13.70
C TYR A 32 2.23 2.75 14.75
N ASN A 33 3.49 2.38 14.92
CA ASN A 33 3.94 1.43 15.92
C ASN A 33 4.43 2.17 17.19
N PRO A 34 3.69 2.09 18.31
CA PRO A 34 4.11 2.72 19.57
C PRO A 34 5.38 2.08 20.15
N ASP A 35 5.66 0.82 19.82
CA ASP A 35 6.85 0.09 20.29
C ASP A 35 8.10 0.43 19.47
N SER A 36 8.00 1.27 18.44
CA SER A 36 9.15 1.75 17.66
C SER A 36 10.13 2.60 18.49
N GLY A 37 9.73 3.06 19.68
CA GLY A 37 10.52 3.93 20.55
C GLY A 37 10.69 5.37 20.02
N LYS A 38 10.07 5.70 18.89
CA LYS A 38 10.04 7.04 18.29
C LYS A 38 8.63 7.62 18.43
N PRO A 39 8.48 8.94 18.67
CA PRO A 39 7.17 9.58 18.69
C PRO A 39 6.53 9.56 17.30
N ASN A 40 5.20 9.64 17.24
CA ASN A 40 4.46 9.82 15.98
C ASN A 40 4.82 11.20 15.35
N PRO A 41 5.42 11.23 14.14
CA PRO A 41 5.81 12.48 13.48
C PRO A 41 4.62 13.40 13.16
N LEU A 42 3.41 12.84 13.03
CA LEU A 42 2.18 13.60 12.79
C LEU A 42 1.61 14.26 14.07
N GLY A 43 2.25 14.04 15.22
CA GLY A 43 1.80 14.49 16.52
C GLY A 43 0.78 13.55 17.18
N MET A 44 0.14 14.04 18.25
CA MET A 44 -0.72 13.20 19.10
C MET A 44 -2.17 13.04 18.60
N ARG A 45 -2.57 13.78 17.56
CA ARG A 45 -3.97 13.88 17.10
C ARG A 45 -4.17 13.51 15.65
N SER A 46 -3.12 13.07 14.97
CA SER A 46 -3.14 12.80 13.54
C SER A 46 -2.46 11.48 13.27
N PHE A 47 -3.04 10.68 12.37
CA PHE A 47 -2.58 9.34 12.06
C PHE A 47 -2.64 9.09 10.56
N ILE A 48 -1.73 8.25 10.07
CA ILE A 48 -1.83 7.65 8.75
C ILE A 48 -2.02 6.15 8.91
N THR A 49 -3.07 5.64 8.28
CA THR A 49 -3.29 4.20 8.09
C THR A 49 -3.07 3.88 6.61
N ILE A 50 -2.34 2.80 6.33
CA ILE A 50 -2.16 2.29 4.96
C ILE A 50 -2.87 0.95 4.89
N LYS A 51 -3.78 0.78 3.93
CA LYS A 51 -4.47 -0.49 3.72
C LYS A 51 -4.25 -0.95 2.28
N GLU A 52 -3.85 -2.20 2.11
CA GLU A 52 -3.87 -2.89 0.82
C GLU A 52 -5.05 -3.85 0.75
N GLU A 53 -5.80 -3.79 -0.34
CA GLU A 53 -6.91 -4.69 -0.63
C GLU A 53 -6.99 -4.91 -2.15
N GLU A 54 -7.03 -6.18 -2.58
CA GLU A 54 -7.12 -6.55 -4.01
C GLU A 54 -6.07 -5.88 -4.90
N GLY A 55 -4.85 -5.70 -4.37
CA GLY A 55 -3.74 -5.04 -5.07
C GLY A 55 -3.88 -3.52 -5.21
N THR A 56 -4.88 -2.90 -4.59
CA THR A 56 -5.00 -1.45 -4.44
C THR A 56 -4.51 -1.05 -3.05
N THR A 57 -3.76 0.05 -2.96
CA THR A 57 -3.31 0.60 -1.67
C THR A 57 -3.93 1.96 -1.42
N THR A 58 -4.54 2.14 -0.24
CA THR A 58 -5.11 3.40 0.22
C THR A 58 -4.32 3.90 1.43
N PHE A 59 -3.89 5.15 1.39
CA PHE A 59 -3.36 5.90 2.52
C PHE A 59 -4.48 6.79 3.05
N THR A 60 -4.87 6.60 4.31
CA THR A 60 -5.86 7.43 4.99
C THR A 60 -5.15 8.28 6.02
N TYR A 61 -5.14 9.60 5.82
CA TYR A 61 -4.76 10.58 6.82
C TYR A 61 -6.00 11.00 7.60
N GLU A 62 -5.96 10.87 8.92
CA GLU A 62 -7.04 11.28 9.81
C GLU A 62 -6.51 12.20 10.90
N GLN A 63 -7.22 13.30 11.15
CA GLN A 63 -6.99 14.21 12.26
C GLN A 63 -8.22 14.24 13.17
N PHE A 64 -8.01 13.94 14.45
CA PHE A 64 -9.07 13.94 15.45
C PHE A 64 -9.74 15.31 15.60
N PRO A 65 -11.06 15.34 15.86
CA PRO A 65 -11.83 16.57 15.94
C PRO A 65 -11.18 17.62 16.86
N SER A 66 -11.02 18.86 16.39
CA SER A 66 -10.56 19.99 17.19
C SER A 66 -11.70 20.97 17.43
N THR A 67 -11.77 21.57 18.63
CA THR A 67 -12.80 22.55 18.97
C THR A 67 -12.54 23.86 18.24
N VAL A 68 -13.55 24.36 17.52
CA VAL A 68 -13.48 25.67 16.84
C VAL A 68 -14.36 26.72 17.52
N ALA A 69 -15.44 26.30 18.21
CA ALA A 69 -16.30 27.15 19.02
C ALA A 69 -17.08 26.30 20.04
N GLU A 70 -17.92 26.93 20.87
CA GLU A 70 -18.78 26.22 21.82
C GLU A 70 -19.67 25.20 21.10
N ASN A 71 -19.52 23.92 21.47
CA ASN A 71 -20.22 22.78 20.84
C ASN A 71 -19.98 22.61 19.33
N ILE A 72 -18.90 23.18 18.77
CA ILE A 72 -18.53 23.02 17.35
C ILE A 72 -17.10 22.48 17.24
N THR A 73 -16.94 21.39 16.51
CA THR A 73 -15.65 20.77 16.21
C THR A 73 -15.44 20.59 14.71
N ILE A 74 -14.18 20.49 14.30
CA ILE A 74 -13.76 20.15 12.94
C ILE A 74 -12.83 18.95 12.97
N ALA A 75 -13.09 17.96 12.11
CA ALA A 75 -12.22 16.83 11.87
C ALA A 75 -11.83 16.79 10.39
N THR A 76 -10.69 16.19 10.10
CA THR A 76 -10.17 16.08 8.73
C THR A 76 -9.87 14.61 8.44
N GLN A 77 -10.36 14.12 7.30
CA GLN A 77 -9.93 12.85 6.73
C GLN A 77 -9.61 13.07 5.25
N ARG A 78 -8.49 12.52 4.79
CA ARG A 78 -8.04 12.56 3.40
C ARG A 78 -7.55 11.18 3.00
N GLU A 79 -7.81 10.82 1.74
CA GLU A 79 -7.41 9.54 1.19
C GLU A 79 -6.60 9.73 -0.09
N LEU A 80 -5.49 9.01 -0.18
CA LEU A 80 -4.68 8.89 -1.38
C LEU A 80 -4.66 7.42 -1.80
N THR A 81 -5.27 7.12 -2.94
CA THR A 81 -5.45 5.76 -3.43
C THR A 81 -4.55 5.50 -4.63
N PHE A 82 -3.70 4.47 -4.52
CA PHE A 82 -2.93 3.93 -5.61
C PHE A 82 -3.61 2.66 -6.15
N HIS A 83 -4.33 2.81 -7.26
CA HIS A 83 -5.00 1.71 -7.92
C HIS A 83 -4.00 0.72 -8.51
N ASN A 84 -4.29 -0.59 -8.39
CA ASN A 84 -3.44 -1.67 -8.92
C ASN A 84 -1.96 -1.54 -8.53
N THR A 85 -1.70 -0.98 -7.35
CA THR A 85 -0.37 -0.74 -6.82
C THR A 85 -0.30 -1.37 -5.42
N PRO A 86 0.48 -2.45 -5.24
CA PRO A 86 0.69 -3.07 -3.93
C PRO A 86 1.39 -2.15 -2.93
N LEU A 87 1.23 -2.43 -1.64
CA LEU A 87 1.58 -1.53 -0.53
C LEU A 87 3.04 -1.09 -0.55
N ASP A 88 3.95 -2.05 -0.72
CA ASP A 88 5.39 -1.75 -0.68
C ASP A 88 5.78 -0.85 -1.85
N THR A 89 5.16 -1.04 -3.02
CA THR A 89 5.37 -0.16 -4.19
C THR A 89 4.76 1.21 -3.96
N ALA A 90 3.55 1.28 -3.42
CA ALA A 90 2.86 2.54 -3.14
C ALA A 90 3.63 3.38 -2.09
N ARG A 91 4.20 2.75 -1.06
CA ARG A 91 5.09 3.41 -0.10
C ARG A 91 6.33 4.00 -0.75
N VAL A 92 6.98 3.25 -1.66
CA VAL A 92 8.13 3.76 -2.41
C VAL A 92 7.74 4.95 -3.29
N ILE A 93 6.60 4.89 -3.98
CA ILE A 93 6.10 6.02 -4.79
C ILE A 93 5.88 7.25 -3.90
N LEU A 94 5.24 7.09 -2.75
CA LEU A 94 4.96 8.21 -1.84
C LEU A 94 6.24 8.80 -1.23
N LEU A 95 7.24 7.96 -0.91
CA LEU A 95 8.57 8.40 -0.46
C LEU A 95 9.30 9.25 -1.51
N GLN A 96 9.12 8.94 -2.79
CA GLN A 96 9.79 9.63 -3.90
C GLN A 96 9.07 10.90 -4.35
N ASN A 97 7.79 11.05 -4.03
CA ASN A 97 6.95 12.14 -4.53
C ASN A 97 6.36 12.96 -3.37
N LYS A 98 7.14 13.91 -2.86
CA LYS A 98 6.75 14.76 -1.72
C LYS A 98 5.41 15.48 -1.92
N ASN A 99 5.14 15.94 -3.14
CA ASN A 99 3.87 16.62 -3.47
C ASN A 99 2.65 15.74 -3.15
N TYR A 100 2.70 14.42 -3.42
CA TYR A 100 1.56 13.54 -3.12
C TYR A 100 1.31 13.42 -1.62
N TYR A 101 2.38 13.42 -0.83
CA TYR A 101 2.26 13.42 0.62
C TYR A 101 1.70 14.76 1.14
N SER A 102 2.18 15.89 0.62
CA SER A 102 1.66 17.22 0.97
C SER A 102 0.18 17.36 0.65
N GLU A 103 -0.27 16.85 -0.50
CA GLU A 103 -1.70 16.79 -0.85
C GLU A 103 -2.49 15.88 0.11
N LEU A 104 -1.92 14.72 0.49
CA LEU A 104 -2.55 13.81 1.45
C LEU A 104 -2.74 14.45 2.83
N VAL A 105 -1.74 15.16 3.35
CA VAL A 105 -1.84 15.79 4.68
C VAL A 105 -2.52 17.17 4.63
N GLY A 106 -2.56 17.80 3.46
CA GLY A 106 -3.19 19.10 3.22
C GLY A 106 -2.37 20.31 3.65
N TYR A 107 -1.05 20.16 3.77
CA TYR A 107 -0.09 21.22 4.04
C TYR A 107 1.28 20.87 3.45
N ASP A 108 2.13 21.87 3.26
CA ASP A 108 3.50 21.65 2.77
C ASP A 108 4.37 21.04 3.89
N ASP A 109 5.05 19.94 3.57
CA ASP A 109 5.90 19.22 4.49
C ASP A 109 7.24 18.91 3.80
N PRO A 110 8.33 19.61 4.18
CA PRO A 110 9.62 19.44 3.53
C PRO A 110 10.28 18.08 3.82
N GLU A 111 9.93 17.42 4.93
CA GLU A 111 10.42 16.09 5.29
C GLU A 111 9.67 14.99 4.54
N GLY A 112 8.40 15.25 4.21
CA GLY A 112 7.56 14.37 3.42
C GLY A 112 7.18 13.09 4.17
N PHE A 113 6.93 12.01 3.44
CA PHE A 113 6.45 10.76 4.04
C PHE A 113 7.52 9.98 4.84
N ALA A 114 8.80 10.30 4.70
CA ALA A 114 9.89 9.48 5.23
C ALA A 114 9.85 9.29 6.76
N PRO A 115 9.69 10.34 7.59
CA PRO A 115 9.60 10.17 9.05
C PRO A 115 8.43 9.29 9.46
N VAL A 116 7.27 9.44 8.81
CA VAL A 116 6.08 8.61 9.08
C VAL A 116 6.37 7.17 8.72
N ASN A 117 6.92 6.93 7.52
CA ASN A 117 7.24 5.61 7.01
C ASN A 117 8.15 4.79 7.93
N GLU A 118 9.09 5.44 8.62
CA GLU A 118 10.02 4.80 9.56
C GLU A 118 9.37 4.23 10.82
N VAL A 119 8.20 4.76 11.21
CA VAL A 119 7.51 4.37 12.44
C VAL A 119 6.27 3.52 12.18
N LEU A 120 6.02 3.12 10.93
CA LEU A 120 4.91 2.23 10.60
C LEU A 120 5.31 0.76 10.76
N SER A 121 4.41 -0.05 11.28
CA SER A 121 4.48 -1.52 11.22
C SER A 121 3.24 -2.08 10.56
N CYS A 122 3.38 -3.22 9.89
CA CYS A 122 2.34 -3.82 9.07
C CYS A 122 1.96 -5.21 9.58
N GLU A 123 0.69 -5.54 9.45
CA GLU A 123 0.08 -6.83 9.79
C GLU A 123 -0.51 -7.50 8.56
#